data_AF-A0A561TQQ1-F1
#
_entry.id   AF-A0A561TQQ1-F1
#
_cell.length_a   1.000
_cell.length_b   1.000
_cell.length_c   1.000
_cell.angle_alpha   90.00
_cell.angle_beta   90.00
_cell.angle_gamma   90.00
#
_symmetry.space_group_name_H-M   'P 1'
#
loop_
_entity.id
_entity.type
_entity.pdbx_description
1 polymer ?
#
loop_
_entity_poly.entity_id
_entity_poly.type
_entity_poly.pdbx_seq_one_letter_code
_entity_poly.pdbx_strand_id
1 'polypeptide(L)'
;MPYFQPPAARPAPMVCPDARPDGAVPPEHLPPSDLDPGRAHDFSRYEVGGVWVKDPAAEHVLNFAEGKATVYVVNVGDRDIQIGSHIHLADVNEDLLFFTDLEAATAAEAVLTDPERARPEQIAGARELAHQRSKTPGVAPWGYRLDIAPGDSLRFSPENAPSDAIEVVPIGGRRQVPGLRKDKQDGDVDLG
;
A
#
# COMPACT_ATOMS: atom_id res chain seq x y z
N MET A 1 -18.23 19.77 -26.38
CA MET A 1 -18.44 18.41 -26.90
C MET A 1 -17.17 17.61 -26.56
N PRO A 2 -17.24 16.66 -25.62
CA PRO A 2 -16.08 15.96 -25.09
C PRO A 2 -15.65 14.85 -26.05
N TYR A 3 -14.34 14.62 -26.18
CA TYR A 3 -13.78 13.46 -26.88
C TYR A 3 -13.41 12.42 -25.81
N PHE A 4 -14.31 11.48 -25.54
CA PHE A 4 -13.99 10.28 -24.79
C PHE A 4 -13.24 9.33 -25.73
N GLN A 5 -11.96 9.07 -25.47
CA GLN A 5 -11.25 7.94 -26.05
C GLN A 5 -11.57 6.70 -25.19
N PRO A 6 -12.01 5.57 -25.78
CA PRO A 6 -12.16 4.34 -25.01
C PRO A 6 -10.79 3.84 -24.54
N PRO A 7 -10.69 3.16 -23.39
CA PRO A 7 -9.44 2.65 -22.86
C PRO A 7 -8.80 1.69 -23.87
N ALA A 8 -7.60 2.03 -24.33
CA ALA A 8 -6.79 1.18 -25.19
C ALA A 8 -6.50 -0.14 -24.47
N ALA A 9 -6.61 -1.25 -25.21
CA ALA A 9 -6.28 -2.57 -24.73
C ALA A 9 -4.86 -2.62 -24.17
N ARG A 10 -4.69 -3.46 -23.13
CA ARG A 10 -3.45 -3.84 -22.44
C ARG A 10 -2.20 -3.67 -23.34
N PRO A 11 -1.16 -2.93 -22.93
CA PRO A 11 0.06 -2.83 -23.72
C PRO A 11 0.68 -4.23 -23.84
N ALA A 12 0.83 -4.71 -25.08
CA ALA A 12 1.54 -5.95 -25.35
C ALA A 12 3.00 -5.80 -24.90
N PRO A 13 3.61 -6.85 -24.33
CA PRO A 13 5.03 -6.84 -24.02
C PRO A 13 5.83 -6.56 -25.30
N MET A 14 6.91 -5.79 -25.17
CA MET A 14 7.77 -5.41 -26.28
C MET A 14 8.45 -6.66 -26.85
N VAL A 15 8.01 -7.09 -28.04
CA VAL A 15 8.59 -8.24 -28.76
C VAL A 15 9.68 -7.75 -29.68
N CYS A 16 10.94 -8.14 -29.42
CA CYS A 16 12.01 -8.09 -30.41
C CYS A 16 11.69 -9.13 -31.50
N PRO A 17 11.57 -8.76 -32.79
CA PRO A 17 11.09 -9.67 -33.79
C PRO A 17 12.20 -10.64 -34.23
N ASP A 18 12.00 -11.93 -33.98
CA ASP A 18 12.35 -12.98 -34.93
C ASP A 18 11.24 -14.04 -34.92
N ALA A 19 10.75 -14.36 -36.12
CA ALA A 19 9.50 -15.07 -36.35
C ALA A 19 9.54 -16.55 -35.92
N ARG A 20 8.41 -17.06 -35.41
CA ARG A 20 8.09 -18.49 -35.42
C ARG A 20 6.72 -18.72 -36.05
N PRO A 21 6.55 -19.74 -36.91
CA PRO A 21 5.32 -19.97 -37.64
C PRO A 21 4.26 -20.67 -36.77
N ASP A 22 3.01 -20.33 -37.05
CA ASP A 22 1.79 -20.76 -36.36
C ASP A 22 1.58 -22.28 -36.40
N GLY A 23 1.34 -22.86 -35.22
CA GLY A 23 0.97 -24.26 -35.06
C GLY A 23 0.89 -24.78 -33.62
N ALA A 24 0.67 -23.90 -32.62
CA ALA A 24 0.67 -24.34 -31.23
C ALA A 24 -0.68 -24.97 -30.83
N VAL A 25 -0.64 -26.27 -30.55
CA VAL A 25 -1.68 -27.00 -29.82
C VAL A 25 -1.86 -26.36 -28.45
N PRO A 26 -3.09 -26.15 -27.93
CA PRO A 26 -3.28 -25.61 -26.59
C PRO A 26 -2.58 -26.52 -25.56
N PRO A 27 -1.69 -25.97 -24.72
CA PRO A 27 -0.89 -26.77 -23.83
C PRO A 27 -1.75 -27.37 -22.72
N GLU A 28 -1.62 -28.67 -22.52
CA GLU A 28 -2.24 -29.37 -21.39
C GLU A 28 -1.43 -29.11 -20.12
N HIS A 29 -2.09 -28.58 -19.08
CA HIS A 29 -1.48 -28.22 -17.80
C HIS A 29 -1.36 -29.45 -16.87
N LEU A 30 -0.37 -30.30 -17.12
CA LEU A 30 0.11 -31.22 -16.09
C LEU A 30 1.28 -30.56 -15.35
N PRO A 31 1.22 -30.40 -14.02
CA PRO A 31 2.29 -29.75 -13.26
C PRO A 31 3.56 -30.61 -13.28
N PRO A 32 4.76 -30.01 -13.37
CA PRO A 32 6.04 -30.74 -13.39
C PRO A 32 6.28 -31.64 -12.18
N SER A 33 5.59 -31.38 -11.06
CA SER A 33 5.67 -32.16 -9.82
C SER A 33 5.15 -33.59 -9.95
N ASP A 34 4.38 -33.90 -10.99
CA ASP A 34 3.88 -35.24 -11.29
C ASP A 34 4.74 -35.98 -12.35
N LEU A 35 5.85 -35.37 -12.79
CA LEU A 35 6.73 -35.95 -13.79
C LEU A 35 7.74 -36.90 -13.14
N ASP A 36 7.69 -38.18 -13.51
CA ASP A 36 8.68 -39.17 -13.12
C ASP A 36 10.06 -38.83 -13.72
N PRO A 37 11.12 -38.64 -12.90
CA PRO A 37 12.47 -38.32 -13.38
C PRO A 37 13.13 -39.45 -14.20
N GLY A 38 12.62 -40.68 -14.14
CA GLY A 38 13.08 -41.83 -14.92
C GLY A 38 12.49 -41.91 -16.33
N ARG A 39 11.55 -41.03 -16.70
CA ARG A 39 10.83 -41.08 -17.98
C ARG A 39 11.14 -39.84 -18.82
N ALA A 40 11.38 -40.04 -20.11
CA ALA A 40 11.49 -38.94 -21.05
C ALA A 40 10.09 -38.32 -21.26
N HIS A 41 9.96 -37.03 -20.98
CA HIS A 41 8.73 -36.27 -21.17
C HIS A 41 8.88 -35.33 -22.36
N ASP A 42 7.79 -35.17 -23.12
CA ASP A 42 7.74 -34.18 -24.21
C ASP A 42 7.43 -32.80 -23.63
N PHE A 43 8.37 -31.87 -23.80
CA PHE A 43 8.28 -30.51 -23.30
C PHE A 43 7.80 -29.49 -24.34
N SER A 44 7.47 -29.91 -25.56
CA SER A 44 7.03 -29.04 -26.66
C SER A 44 5.73 -28.26 -26.35
N ARG A 45 4.98 -28.73 -25.36
CA ARG A 45 3.75 -28.09 -24.82
C ARG A 45 3.99 -27.18 -23.62
N TYR A 46 5.22 -26.98 -23.16
CA TYR A 46 5.49 -26.09 -22.03
C TYR A 46 6.16 -24.81 -22.54
N GLU A 47 5.62 -23.68 -22.10
CA GLU A 47 6.21 -22.38 -22.41
C GLU A 47 7.54 -22.23 -21.66
N VAL A 48 8.64 -22.07 -22.40
CA VAL A 48 9.96 -21.85 -21.82
C VAL A 48 9.95 -20.54 -21.05
N GLY A 49 10.26 -20.59 -19.75
CA GLY A 49 10.18 -19.42 -18.85
C GLY A 49 8.80 -19.24 -18.20
N GLY A 50 7.84 -20.12 -18.46
CA GLY A 50 6.55 -20.14 -17.76
C GLY A 50 6.70 -20.42 -16.26
N VAL A 51 5.88 -19.75 -15.45
CA VAL A 51 5.82 -19.95 -14.00
C VAL A 51 4.64 -20.85 -13.67
N TRP A 52 4.88 -21.88 -12.87
CA TRP A 52 3.86 -22.80 -12.39
C TRP A 52 3.41 -22.38 -11.00
N VAL A 53 2.15 -21.97 -10.88
CA VAL A 53 1.52 -21.67 -9.60
C VAL A 53 0.68 -22.88 -9.20
N LYS A 54 0.92 -23.40 -7.99
CA LYS A 54 0.26 -24.62 -7.48
C LYS A 54 -1.27 -24.51 -7.52
N ASP A 55 -1.79 -23.37 -7.10
CA ASP A 55 -3.20 -23.03 -7.20
C ASP A 55 -3.30 -21.55 -7.64
N PRO A 56 -3.64 -21.26 -8.90
CA PRO A 56 -3.72 -19.89 -9.39
C PRO A 56 -4.89 -19.11 -8.80
N ALA A 57 -5.86 -19.79 -8.18
CA ALA A 57 -6.99 -19.16 -7.49
C ALA A 57 -6.72 -18.96 -5.99
N ALA A 58 -5.63 -19.51 -5.45
CA ALA A 58 -5.28 -19.34 -4.04
C ALA A 58 -4.80 -17.91 -3.78
N GLU A 59 -5.42 -17.25 -2.80
CA GLU A 59 -4.98 -15.95 -2.30
C GLU A 59 -3.85 -16.13 -1.27
N HIS A 60 -2.78 -15.36 -1.42
CA HIS A 60 -1.68 -15.33 -0.47
C HIS A 60 -1.99 -14.34 0.66
N VAL A 61 -2.20 -14.85 1.86
CA VAL A 61 -2.35 -13.99 3.05
C VAL A 61 -1.00 -13.35 3.38
N LEU A 62 -0.92 -12.03 3.22
CA LEU A 62 0.25 -11.24 3.57
C LEU A 62 0.15 -10.75 5.02
N ASN A 63 1.31 -10.50 5.63
CA ASN A 63 1.44 -9.92 6.97
C ASN A 63 0.52 -10.60 8.01
N PHE A 64 0.62 -11.93 8.13
CA PHE A 64 -0.03 -12.68 9.20
C PHE A 64 0.63 -12.31 10.54
N ALA A 65 0.18 -11.20 11.11
CA ALA A 65 0.70 -10.61 12.34
C ALA A 65 -0.46 -10.26 13.27
N GLU A 66 -0.25 -10.49 14.57
CA GLU A 66 -1.14 -9.99 15.61
C GLU A 66 -0.99 -8.48 15.77
N GLY A 67 -2.05 -7.81 16.24
CA GLY A 67 -2.02 -6.38 16.52
C GLY A 67 -2.23 -5.47 15.30
N LYS A 68 -2.88 -5.96 14.24
CA LYS A 68 -3.43 -5.11 13.17
C LYS A 68 -4.35 -4.04 13.77
N ALA A 69 -4.32 -2.85 13.19
CA ALA A 69 -5.20 -1.76 13.54
C ALA A 69 -5.77 -1.10 12.29
N THR A 70 -6.88 -0.38 12.46
CA THR A 70 -7.48 0.45 11.41
C THR A 70 -7.18 1.90 11.72
N VAL A 71 -6.80 2.65 10.68
CA VAL A 71 -6.63 4.10 10.76
C VAL A 71 -7.36 4.79 9.62
N TYR A 72 -7.75 6.03 9.87
CA TYR A 72 -8.24 6.96 8.87
C TYR A 72 -7.22 8.08 8.73
N VAL A 73 -7.03 8.57 7.51
CA VAL A 73 -6.04 9.59 7.19
C VAL A 73 -6.71 10.78 6.53
N VAL A 74 -6.38 11.97 6.98
CA VAL A 74 -6.81 13.24 6.39
C VAL A 74 -5.57 13.97 5.90
N ASN A 75 -5.52 14.31 4.61
CA ASN A 75 -4.44 15.12 4.06
C ASN A 75 -4.84 16.60 4.11
N VAL A 76 -4.21 17.36 5.00
CA VAL A 76 -4.44 18.80 5.15
C VAL A 76 -3.59 19.66 4.22
N GLY A 77 -2.69 19.04 3.45
CA GLY A 77 -1.82 19.72 2.51
C GLY A 77 -2.57 20.21 1.26
N ASP A 78 -1.81 20.74 0.32
CA ASP A 78 -2.28 21.19 -0.99
C ASP A 78 -1.86 20.24 -2.13
N ARG A 79 -1.13 19.16 -1.79
CA ARG A 79 -0.55 18.21 -2.73
C ARG A 79 -0.83 16.78 -2.30
N ASP A 80 -0.85 15.89 -3.28
CA ASP A 80 -0.94 14.46 -3.01
C ASP A 80 0.32 13.94 -2.33
N ILE A 81 0.13 12.99 -1.43
CA ILE A 81 1.20 12.33 -0.70
C ILE A 81 1.07 10.83 -0.90
N GLN A 82 2.17 10.17 -1.26
CA GLN A 82 2.22 8.73 -1.46
C GLN A 82 3.12 8.08 -0.40
N ILE A 83 2.63 7.04 0.27
CA ILE A 83 3.35 6.34 1.34
C ILE A 83 3.53 4.88 0.95
N GLY A 84 4.76 4.39 1.01
CA GLY A 84 5.09 2.99 0.74
C GLY A 84 4.77 2.04 1.90
N SER A 85 4.66 0.75 1.58
CA SER A 85 4.36 -0.36 2.50
C SER A 85 5.20 -0.44 3.79
N HIS A 86 6.46 0.00 3.75
CA HIS A 86 7.44 -0.17 4.83
C HIS A 86 7.88 1.13 5.51
N ILE A 87 7.19 2.23 5.25
CA ILE A 87 7.47 3.50 5.92
C ILE A 87 6.79 3.52 7.30
N HIS A 88 7.51 4.00 8.30
CA HIS A 88 6.95 4.23 9.63
C HIS A 88 5.95 5.39 9.57
N LEU A 89 4.68 5.11 9.89
CA LEU A 89 3.59 6.06 9.69
C LEU A 89 3.75 7.34 10.51
N ALA A 90 4.29 7.27 11.72
CA ALA A 90 4.53 8.47 12.52
C ALA A 90 5.61 9.39 11.92
N ASP A 91 6.48 8.88 11.03
CA ASP A 91 7.58 9.62 10.40
C ASP A 91 7.20 10.27 9.05
N VAL A 92 6.02 9.99 8.51
CA VAL A 92 5.58 10.54 7.21
C VAL A 92 5.35 12.06 7.27
N ASN A 93 5.03 12.66 6.12
CA ASN A 93 4.71 14.08 5.97
C ASN A 93 3.69 14.56 7.03
N GLU A 94 3.97 15.68 7.69
CA GLU A 94 3.17 16.31 8.77
C GLU A 94 1.78 16.77 8.32
N ASP A 95 1.56 16.91 7.02
CA ASP A 95 0.25 17.22 6.46
C ASP A 95 -0.74 16.04 6.52
N LEU A 96 -0.29 14.85 6.87
CA LEU A 96 -1.18 13.70 7.08
C LEU A 96 -1.59 13.58 8.54
N LEU A 97 -2.86 13.79 8.82
CA LEU A 97 -3.46 13.59 10.13
C LEU A 97 -4.01 12.18 10.23
N PHE A 98 -3.78 11.52 11.36
CA PHE A 98 -4.18 10.13 11.60
C PHE A 98 -5.27 10.07 12.67
N PHE A 99 -6.21 9.16 12.49
CA PHE A 99 -7.33 8.94 13.41
C PHE A 99 -7.56 7.43 13.56
N THR A 100 -7.95 7.00 14.75
CA THR A 100 -8.32 5.60 15.04
C THR A 100 -9.82 5.35 14.89
N ASP A 101 -10.61 6.42 14.88
CA ASP A 101 -12.05 6.40 14.78
C ASP A 101 -12.52 7.28 13.61
N LEU A 102 -13.56 6.82 12.93
CA LEU A 102 -14.12 7.51 11.76
C LEU A 102 -14.77 8.84 12.16
N GLU A 103 -15.38 8.91 13.35
CA GLU A 103 -16.09 10.10 13.82
C GLU A 103 -15.15 11.30 13.97
N ALA A 104 -14.00 11.13 14.61
CA ALA A 104 -12.99 12.18 14.72
C ALA A 104 -12.39 12.55 13.36
N ALA A 105 -12.21 11.58 12.46
CA ALA A 105 -11.72 11.85 11.10
C ALA A 105 -12.71 12.72 10.30
N THR A 106 -14.01 12.41 10.37
CA THR A 106 -15.08 13.20 9.75
C THR A 106 -15.23 14.57 10.42
N ALA A 107 -15.10 14.66 11.74
CA ALA A 107 -15.10 15.95 12.44
C ALA A 107 -13.93 16.83 12.00
N ALA A 108 -12.74 16.26 11.81
CA ALA A 108 -11.58 16.97 11.29
C ALA A 108 -11.79 17.45 9.85
N GLU A 109 -12.37 16.63 8.98
CA GLU A 109 -12.77 17.05 7.63
C GLU A 109 -13.74 18.22 7.67
N ALA A 110 -14.78 18.15 8.50
CA ALA A 110 -15.76 19.23 8.64
C ALA A 110 -15.10 20.55 9.04
N VAL A 111 -14.11 20.52 9.95
CA VAL A 111 -13.31 21.69 10.33
C VAL A 111 -12.46 22.21 9.17
N LEU A 112 -11.93 21.33 8.31
CA LEU A 112 -11.14 21.72 7.14
C LEU A 112 -11.97 22.35 6.03
N THR A 113 -13.25 21.99 5.94
CA THR A 113 -14.18 22.52 4.94
C THR A 113 -14.97 23.74 5.41
N ASP A 114 -14.81 24.16 6.67
CA ASP A 114 -15.55 25.29 7.26
C ASP A 114 -15.21 26.61 6.55
N PRO A 115 -16.12 27.21 5.77
CA PRO A 115 -15.84 28.41 4.99
C PRO A 115 -15.62 29.66 5.84
N GLU A 116 -16.04 29.65 7.11
CA GLU A 116 -15.93 30.81 8.01
C GLU A 116 -14.53 30.92 8.66
N ARG A 117 -13.69 29.89 8.51
CA ARG A 117 -12.34 29.84 9.08
C ARG A 117 -11.26 30.11 8.04
N ALA A 118 -10.20 30.79 8.45
CA ALA A 118 -9.02 30.89 7.61
C ALA A 118 -8.32 29.52 7.51
N ARG A 119 -7.65 29.23 6.38
CA ARG A 119 -6.94 27.95 6.17
C ARG A 119 -5.99 27.55 7.32
N PRO A 120 -5.20 28.46 7.92
CA PRO A 120 -4.38 28.10 9.08
C PRO A 120 -5.19 27.66 10.30
N GLU A 121 -6.35 28.28 10.55
CA GLU A 121 -7.25 27.96 11.66
C GLU A 121 -7.96 26.62 11.44
N GLN A 122 -8.36 26.35 10.19
CA GLN A 122 -8.87 25.05 9.76
C GLN A 122 -7.87 23.93 10.05
N ILE A 123 -6.61 24.10 9.61
CA ILE A 123 -5.54 23.12 9.82
C ILE A 123 -5.25 22.94 11.31
N ALA A 124 -5.20 24.03 12.09
CA ALA A 124 -4.98 23.97 13.52
C ALA A 124 -6.10 23.19 14.23
N GLY A 125 -7.37 23.49 13.94
CA GLY A 125 -8.50 22.79 14.53
C GLY A 125 -8.58 21.31 14.16
N ALA A 126 -8.26 20.95 12.90
CA ALA A 126 -8.17 19.55 12.49
C ALA A 126 -7.04 18.79 13.21
N ARG A 127 -5.91 19.47 13.45
CA ARG A 127 -4.77 18.90 14.21
C ARG A 127 -5.09 18.65 15.67
N GLU A 128 -5.95 19.45 16.29
CA GLU A 128 -6.38 19.23 17.68
C GLU A 128 -7.19 17.94 17.85
N LEU A 129 -7.90 17.52 16.79
CA LEU A 129 -8.67 16.27 16.76
C LEU A 129 -7.83 15.05 16.38
N ALA A 130 -6.69 15.27 15.72
CA ALA A 130 -5.83 14.19 15.24
C ALA A 130 -5.16 13.45 16.40
N HIS A 131 -4.94 12.14 16.22
CA HIS A 131 -4.18 11.37 17.18
C HIS A 131 -2.73 11.89 17.27
N GLN A 132 -2.19 11.93 18.48
CA GLN A 132 -0.81 12.29 18.69
C GLN A 132 0.08 11.28 17.96
N ARG A 133 0.97 11.78 17.10
CA ARG A 133 2.03 10.98 16.46
C ARG A 133 3.08 10.45 17.44
N SER A 134 2.94 10.79 18.72
CA SER A 134 3.89 10.44 19.77
C SER A 134 3.84 8.96 20.14
N LYS A 135 4.86 8.55 20.90
CA LYS A 135 5.26 7.20 21.28
C LYS A 135 4.26 6.39 22.11
N THR A 136 2.97 6.52 21.87
CA THR A 136 1.93 5.72 22.51
C THR A 136 2.09 4.28 21.99
N PRO A 137 2.60 3.34 22.81
CA PRO A 137 2.89 2.00 22.33
C PRO A 137 1.58 1.28 22.00
N GLY A 138 1.54 0.59 20.85
CA GLY A 138 0.37 -0.18 20.43
C GLY A 138 -0.79 0.65 19.88
N VAL A 139 -0.58 1.95 19.65
CA VAL A 139 -1.56 2.83 19.01
C VAL A 139 -0.96 3.44 17.76
N ALA A 140 -1.61 3.23 16.61
CA ALA A 140 -1.20 3.85 15.35
C ALA A 140 -1.35 5.39 15.42
N PRO A 141 -0.47 6.17 14.80
CA PRO A 141 0.52 5.75 13.80
C PRO A 141 1.88 5.28 14.34
N TRP A 142 2.12 5.37 15.66
CA TRP A 142 3.44 5.07 16.22
C TRP A 142 3.75 3.57 16.27
N GLY A 143 4.84 3.18 15.61
CA GLY A 143 5.27 1.79 15.50
C GLY A 143 4.54 0.96 14.45
N TYR A 144 3.77 1.61 13.57
CA TYR A 144 2.96 0.95 12.53
C TYR A 144 3.44 1.31 11.12
N ARG A 145 3.14 0.43 10.18
CA ARG A 145 3.30 0.59 8.72
C ARG A 145 2.02 0.12 8.00
N LEU A 146 1.87 0.48 6.72
CA LEU A 146 0.71 0.07 5.92
C LEU A 146 0.67 -1.46 5.76
N ASP A 147 -0.52 -2.04 5.92
CA ASP A 147 -0.77 -3.45 5.65
C ASP A 147 -1.13 -3.68 4.18
N ILE A 148 -0.16 -3.44 3.31
CA ILE A 148 -0.28 -3.64 1.86
C ILE A 148 0.87 -4.54 1.38
N ALA A 149 0.80 -4.96 0.12
CA ALA A 149 1.85 -5.79 -0.46
C ALA A 149 3.22 -5.07 -0.42
N PRO A 150 4.31 -5.83 -0.17
CA PRO A 150 5.64 -5.25 -0.14
C PRO A 150 6.00 -4.63 -1.50
N GLY A 151 6.50 -3.40 -1.48
CA GLY A 151 6.79 -2.63 -2.69
C GLY A 151 5.66 -1.73 -3.17
N ASP A 152 4.42 -1.97 -2.72
CA ASP A 152 3.28 -1.09 -3.03
C ASP A 152 3.23 0.15 -2.13
N SER A 153 2.30 1.03 -2.46
CA SER A 153 2.06 2.31 -1.79
C SER A 153 0.60 2.76 -1.86
N LEU A 154 0.16 3.56 -0.89
CA LEU A 154 -1.12 4.26 -0.91
C LEU A 154 -0.94 5.76 -1.20
N ARG A 155 -1.87 6.35 -1.95
CA ARG A 155 -1.92 7.77 -2.27
C ARG A 155 -3.02 8.45 -1.46
N PHE A 156 -2.68 9.59 -0.89
CA PHE A 156 -3.55 10.43 -0.08
C PHE A 156 -3.71 11.78 -0.75
N SER A 157 -4.90 12.05 -1.27
CA SER A 157 -5.23 13.32 -1.93
C SER A 157 -6.01 14.22 -0.98
N PRO A 158 -5.75 15.54 -0.96
CA PRO A 158 -6.51 16.48 -0.14
C PRO A 158 -8.02 16.49 -0.45
N GLU A 159 -8.39 16.18 -1.69
CA GLU A 159 -9.78 16.14 -2.17
C GLU A 159 -10.56 14.87 -1.78
N ASN A 160 -9.86 13.82 -1.33
CA ASN A 160 -10.45 12.53 -0.96
C ASN A 160 -10.16 12.24 0.53
N ALA A 161 -10.47 13.21 1.39
CA ALA A 161 -10.32 13.11 2.82
C ALA A 161 -11.70 13.12 3.49
N PRO A 162 -11.93 12.34 4.58
CA PRO A 162 -11.04 11.33 5.13
C PRO A 162 -10.88 10.15 4.18
N SER A 163 -9.74 9.45 4.28
CA SER A 163 -9.54 8.21 3.54
C SER A 163 -10.56 7.15 3.96
N ASP A 164 -10.71 6.11 3.13
CA ASP A 164 -11.31 4.86 3.56
C ASP A 164 -10.56 4.26 4.77
N ALA A 165 -11.16 3.26 5.41
CA ALA A 165 -10.53 2.50 6.48
C ALA A 165 -9.25 1.83 5.97
N ILE A 166 -8.09 2.21 6.52
CA ILE A 166 -6.79 1.67 6.12
C ILE A 166 -6.28 0.73 7.19
N GLU A 167 -5.95 -0.49 6.79
CA GLU A 167 -5.31 -1.45 7.66
C GLU A 167 -3.81 -1.15 7.82
N VAL A 168 -3.34 -1.26 9.06
CA VAL A 168 -1.94 -1.06 9.43
C VAL A 168 -1.48 -2.22 10.30
N VAL A 169 -0.21 -2.58 10.13
CA VAL A 169 0.46 -3.65 10.89
C VAL A 169 1.61 -3.07 11.69
N PRO A 170 1.92 -3.63 12.87
CA PRO A 170 3.08 -3.22 13.62
C PRO A 170 4.36 -3.49 12.80
N ILE A 171 5.34 -2.61 12.93
CA ILE A 171 6.67 -2.84 12.38
C ILE A 171 7.26 -4.09 13.06
N GLY A 172 7.74 -5.03 12.24
CA GLY A 172 8.34 -6.28 12.70
C GLY A 172 9.83 -6.17 13.02
N GLY A 173 10.47 -7.32 13.25
CA GLY A 173 11.91 -7.40 13.54
C GLY A 173 12.29 -6.74 14.86
N ARG A 174 13.42 -6.03 14.89
CA ARG A 174 13.93 -5.33 16.10
C ARG A 174 13.16 -4.05 16.45
N ARG A 175 12.16 -3.67 15.65
CA ARG A 175 11.37 -2.44 15.84
C ARG A 175 12.21 -1.15 15.97
N GLN A 176 13.33 -1.11 15.24
CA GLN A 176 14.22 0.06 15.17
C GLN A 176 14.10 0.74 13.81
N VAL A 177 13.81 2.05 13.80
CA VAL A 177 13.64 2.85 12.58
C VAL A 177 14.62 4.03 12.60
N PRO A 178 15.86 3.83 12.17
CA PRO A 178 16.81 4.93 11.98
C PRO A 178 16.46 5.74 10.72
N GLY A 179 16.61 7.07 10.79
CA GLY A 179 16.45 7.96 9.63
C GLY A 179 15.00 8.38 9.33
N LEU A 180 14.65 8.49 8.04
CA LEU A 180 13.41 9.05 7.45
C LEU A 180 13.18 10.55 7.69
N ARG A 181 13.50 11.05 8.88
CA ARG A 181 13.52 12.48 9.20
C ARG A 181 14.93 12.92 9.53
N LYS A 182 15.26 14.16 9.14
CA LYS A 182 16.58 14.75 9.38
C LYS A 182 16.86 14.93 10.88
N ASP A 183 15.84 15.33 11.64
CA ASP A 183 15.96 15.70 13.05
C ASP A 183 15.38 14.61 13.98
N LYS A 184 15.45 13.34 13.57
CA LYS A 184 14.96 12.22 14.37
C LYS A 184 15.87 12.02 15.59
N GLN A 185 15.31 12.09 16.80
CA GLN A 185 16.09 11.92 18.02
C GLN A 185 16.47 10.45 18.22
N ASP A 186 17.62 10.19 18.86
CA ASP A 186 18.09 8.82 19.11
C ASP A 186 17.06 7.97 19.87
N GLY A 187 16.35 8.59 20.82
CA GLY A 187 15.27 7.94 21.58
C GLY A 187 14.01 7.64 20.77
N ASP A 188 13.91 8.11 19.52
CA ASP A 188 12.78 7.88 18.60
C ASP A 188 13.08 6.75 17.60
N VAL A 189 14.32 6.24 17.60
CA VAL A 189 14.73 5.12 16.75
C VAL A 189 14.12 3.82 17.25
N ASP A 190 14.11 3.61 18.56
CA ASP A 190 13.51 2.43 19.17
C ASP A 190 12.01 2.62 19.40
N LEU A 191 11.19 1.72 18.86
CA LEU A 191 9.72 1.82 18.86
C LEU A 191 9.06 0.95 19.94
N GLY A 192 9.84 0.37 20.85
CA GLY A 192 9.39 -0.47 21.96
C GLY A 192 10.42 -0.56 23.06
#